data_AF-A0A1G3AFV1-F1
#
_entry.id   AF-A0A1G3AFV1-F1
#
_cell.length_a   1.000
_cell.length_b   1.000
_cell.length_c   1.000
_cell.angle_alpha   90.00
_cell.angle_beta   90.00
_cell.angle_gamma   90.00
#
_symmetry.space_group_name_H-M   'P 1'
#
loop_
_entity.id
_entity.type
_entity.pdbx_description
1 polymer ?
#
loop_
_entity_poly.entity_id
_entity_poly.type
_entity_poly.pdbx_seq_one_letter_code
_entity_poly.pdbx_strand_id
1 'polypeptide(L)' 'MERRLRELGATYYVLEKWGEDGALYRFECRVPIAADADHSRYFEAMAEQPISAMNNVLNQVETWRASGRPY' A
#
# COMPACT_ATOMS: atom_id res chain seq x y z
N MET A 1 -1.01 -10.24 -6.73
CA MET A 1 -0.56 -8.97 -6.12
C MET A 1 0.35 -9.16 -4.92
N GLU A 2 0.06 -10.09 -4.00
CA GLU A 2 0.79 -10.26 -2.72
C GLU A 2 2.30 -10.44 -2.86
N ARG A 3 2.75 -11.15 -3.92
CA ARG A 3 4.18 -11.30 -4.22
C ARG A 3 4.87 -9.95 -4.47
N ARG A 4 4.30 -9.08 -5.29
CA ARG A 4 4.87 -7.75 -5.57
C ARG A 4 4.99 -6.88 -4.32
N LEU A 5 3.95 -6.86 -3.47
CA LEU A 5 4.00 -6.11 -2.21
C LEU A 5 5.10 -6.64 -1.31
N ARG A 6 5.22 -7.96 -1.19
CA ARG A 6 6.29 -8.61 -0.41
C ARG A 6 7.68 -8.36 -1.00
N GLU A 7 7.82 -8.34 -2.32
CA GLU A 7 9.06 -7.99 -3.03
C GLU A 7 9.43 -6.51 -2.85
N LEU A 8 8.44 -5.62 -2.76
CA LEU A 8 8.62 -4.20 -2.43
C LEU A 8 8.92 -3.96 -0.94
N GLY A 9 8.90 -5.01 -0.11
CA GLY A 9 9.19 -4.98 1.32
C GLY A 9 7.98 -4.71 2.21
N ALA A 10 6.75 -4.73 1.69
CA ALA A 10 5.55 -4.52 2.50
C ALA A 10 5.47 -5.54 3.64
N THR A 11 5.49 -5.06 4.88
CA THR A 11 5.44 -5.88 6.10
C THR A 11 4.03 -6.00 6.66
N TYR A 12 3.12 -5.11 6.26
CA TYR A 12 1.73 -5.13 6.69
C TYR A 12 0.82 -4.69 5.54
N TYR A 13 -0.27 -5.43 5.33
CA TYR A 13 -1.32 -5.03 4.41
C TYR A 13 -2.68 -5.52 4.92
N VAL A 14 -3.71 -4.67 4.83
CA VAL A 14 -5.09 -5.05 5.13
C VAL A 14 -6.03 -4.49 4.08
N LEU A 15 -6.98 -5.32 3.67
CA LEU A 15 -8.09 -4.94 2.81
C LEU A 15 -9.35 -4.96 3.67
N GLU A 16 -9.94 -3.79 3.90
CA GLU A 16 -11.18 -3.66 4.63
C GLU A 16 -12.27 -3.06 3.73
N LYS A 17 -13.53 -3.46 3.95
CA LYS A 17 -14.67 -2.80 3.30
C LYS A 17 -14.96 -1.50 4.06
N TRP A 18 -14.98 -0.40 3.32
CA TRP A 18 -15.12 0.94 3.86
C TRP A 18 -16.41 1.60 3.35
N GLY A 19 -17.06 2.39 4.20
CA GLY A 19 -18.34 3.05 3.91
C GLY A 19 -19.56 2.29 4.45
N GLU A 20 -20.66 3.03 4.70
CA GLU A 20 -21.85 2.53 5.41
C GLU A 20 -22.55 1.33 4.74
N ASP A 21 -22.41 1.18 3.42
CA ASP A 21 -23.00 0.07 2.65
C ASP A 21 -21.94 -0.97 2.20
N GLY A 22 -20.66 -0.78 2.56
CA GLY A 22 -19.56 -1.58 2.03
C GLY A 22 -19.31 -1.38 0.52
N ALA A 23 -19.74 -0.23 -0.02
CA ALA A 23 -19.58 0.12 -1.44
C ALA A 23 -18.13 0.41 -1.84
N LEU A 24 -17.26 0.74 -0.89
CA LEU A 24 -15.86 0.99 -1.12
C LEU A 24 -14.99 -0.05 -0.42
N TYR A 25 -13.80 -0.22 -0.96
CA TYR A 25 -12.75 -1.06 -0.41
C TYR A 25 -11.58 -0.16 -0.07
N ARG A 26 -11.17 -0.18 1.19
CA ARG A 26 -9.94 0.47 1.64
C ARG A 26 -8.84 -0.56 1.72
N PHE A 27 -7.78 -0.32 0.96
CA PHE A 27 -6.55 -1.08 1.05
C PHE A 27 -5.49 -0.24 1.73
N GLU A 28 -4.93 -0.77 2.82
CA GLU A 28 -3.84 -0.19 3.57
C GLU A 28 -2.60 -1.08 3.43
N CYS A 29 -1.43 -0.47 3.32
CA CYS A 29 -0.14 -1.14 3.25
C CYS A 29 0.93 -0.32 3.99
N ARG A 30 1.86 -1.00 4.66
CA ARG A 30 3.05 -0.39 5.26
C ARG A 30 4.30 -0.97 4.64
N VAL A 31 5.18 -0.08 4.20
CA VAL A 31 6.45 -0.43 3.57
C VAL A 31 7.59 0.25 4.34
N PRO A 32 8.56 -0.52 4.88
CA PRO A 32 9.75 0.02 5.54
C PRO A 32 10.64 0.74 4.53
N ILE A 33 11.14 1.92 4.92
CA ILE A 33 11.88 2.84 4.05
C ILE A 33 13.35 2.44 3.87
N ALA A 34 13.93 1.74 4.85
CA ALA A 34 15.29 1.19 4.79
C ALA A 34 15.44 0.04 5.81
N ALA A 35 16.68 -0.44 6.01
CA ALA A 35 17.02 -1.42 7.05
C ALA A 35 16.62 -0.96 8.47
N ASP A 36 16.42 0.34 8.66
CA ASP A 36 15.82 0.93 9.85
C ASP A 36 14.30 0.70 9.86
N ALA A 37 13.88 -0.28 10.65
CA ALA A 37 12.48 -0.62 10.91
C ALA A 37 11.68 0.53 11.56
N ASP A 38 12.36 1.57 12.05
CA ASP A 38 11.74 2.71 12.73
C ASP A 38 10.96 3.62 11.76
N HIS A 39 11.41 3.69 10.49
CA HIS A 39 10.75 4.48 9.47
C HIS A 39 10.00 3.59 8.48
N SER A 40 8.69 3.46 8.70
CA SER A 40 7.76 2.82 7.78
C SER A 40 6.88 3.87 7.11
N ARG A 41 6.74 3.78 5.78
CA ARG A 41 5.78 4.60 5.05
C ARG A 41 4.46 3.86 4.95
N TYR A 42 3.41 4.55 5.35
CA TYR A 42 2.05 4.08 5.23
C TYR A 42 1.45 4.54 3.90
N PHE A 43 0.77 3.64 3.22
CA PHE A 43 0.05 3.89 1.99
C PHE A 43 -1.36 3.35 2.12
N GLU A 44 -2.35 4.17 1.80
CA GLU A 44 -3.73 3.73 1.69
C GLU A 44 -4.38 4.22 0.40
N ALA A 45 -5.37 3.47 -0.07
CA ALA A 45 -6.27 3.92 -1.11
C ALA A 45 -7.67 3.33 -0.89
N MET A 46 -8.68 4.11 -1.27
CA MET A 46 -10.08 3.69 -1.28
C MET A 46 -10.57 3.62 -2.73
N ALA A 47 -11.24 2.54 -3.10
CA ALA A 47 -11.86 2.41 -4.42
C ALA A 47 -13.10 1.52 -4.36
N GLU A 48 -13.98 1.65 -5.36
CA GLU A 48 -15.20 0.83 -5.50
C GLU A 48 -14.91 -0.66 -5.70
N GLN A 49 -13.72 -0.98 -6.21
CA GLN A 49 -13.26 -2.35 -6.36
C GLN A 49 -11.98 -2.60 -5.54
N PRO A 50 -11.85 -3.77 -4.91
CA PRO A 50 -10.67 -4.10 -4.12
C PRO A 50 -9.39 -4.09 -4.98
N ILE A 51 -9.50 -4.56 -6.22
CA ILE A 51 -8.38 -4.56 -7.18
C ILE A 51 -7.96 -3.14 -7.56
N SER A 52 -8.90 -2.19 -7.67
CA SER A 52 -8.58 -0.79 -7.94
C SER A 52 -7.88 -0.13 -6.75
N ALA A 53 -8.31 -0.41 -5.52
CA ALA A 53 -7.65 0.10 -4.32
C ALA A 53 -6.21 -0.44 -4.22
N MET A 54 -6.04 -1.74 -4.45
CA MET A 54 -4.74 -2.39 -4.46
C MET A 54 -3.80 -1.83 -5.55
N ASN A 55 -4.30 -1.62 -6.78
CA ASN A 55 -3.49 -1.03 -7.86
C ASN A 55 -3.08 0.41 -7.56
N ASN A 56 -3.96 1.20 -6.94
CA ASN A 56 -3.62 2.57 -6.55
C ASN A 56 -2.49 2.57 -5.51
N VAL A 57 -2.58 1.74 -4.47
CA VAL A 57 -1.50 1.61 -3.47
C VAL A 57 -0.22 1.09 -4.10
N LEU A 58 -0.31 0.08 -4.98
CA LEU A 58 0.86 -0.45 -5.67
C LEU A 58 1.56 0.64 -6.49
N ASN A 59 0.81 1.42 -7.27
CA ASN A 59 1.36 2.51 -8.07
C ASN A 59 1.98 3.62 -7.21
N GLN A 60 1.40 3.93 -6.05
CA GLN A 60 1.99 4.87 -5.09
C GLN A 60 3.31 4.34 -4.52
N VAL A 61 3.35 3.06 -4.12
CA VAL A 61 4.57 2.42 -3.59
C VAL A 61 5.66 2.32 -4.66
N GLU A 62 5.29 1.95 -5.89
CA GLU A 62 6.21 1.86 -7.03
C GLU A 62 6.77 3.24 -7.37
N THR A 63 5.92 4.27 -7.48
CA THR A 63 6.34 5.67 -7.73
C THR A 63 7.25 6.17 -6.61
N TRP A 64 6.92 5.86 -5.36
CA TRP A 64 7.73 6.26 -4.22
C TRP A 64 9.10 5.55 -4.19
N ARG A 65 9.14 4.23 -4.41
CA ARG A 65 10.40 3.46 -4.55
C ARG A 65 11.24 3.95 -5.73
N ALA A 66 10.60 4.24 -6.86
CA ALA A 66 11.25 4.76 -8.06
C ALA A 66 11.76 6.20 -7.87
N SER A 67 11.04 7.02 -7.10
CA SER A 67 11.51 8.36 -6.71
C SER A 67 12.75 8.33 -5.83
N GLY A 68 13.12 7.13 -5.33
CA GLY A 68 14.44 6.79 -4.83
C GLY A 68 15.07 7.93 -4.06
N ARG A 69 14.37 8.43 -3.04
CA ARG A 69 14.89 9.51 -2.20
C ARG A 69 15.60 8.88 -0.99
N PRO A 70 16.90 8.53 -1.09
CA PRO A 70 17.73 8.50 0.09
C PRO A 70 17.69 9.92 0.66
N TYR A 71 17.25 10.05 1.90
CA TYR A 71 17.66 11.18 2.71
C TYR A 71 18.98 10.82 3.38
#